data_AF-A0A1H1CJD8-F1
#
_entry.id   AF-A0A1H1CJD8-F1
#
_cell.length_a   1.000
_cell.length_b   1.000
_cell.length_c   1.000
_cell.angle_alpha   90.00
_cell.angle_beta   90.00
_cell.angle_gamma   90.00
#
_symmetry.space_group_name_H-M   'P 1'
#
loop_
_entity.id
_entity.type
_entity.pdbx_description
1 polymer ?
#
loop_
_entity_poly.entity_id
_entity_poly.type
_entity_poly.pdbx_seq_one_letter_code
_entity_poly.pdbx_strand_id
1 'polypeptide(L)'
;MGKFYAVRTGRKTGIFETWHACELQVKGYPGSQYKSFQNRLEAEEYLDNSTIEKTESPGTALHIYVDGSYSKAQNRAGFGCVFVKNDTILKEVSLETPIISNDNLWNVSAEIAGVLYAVEWCVKKEVPSVTIFYDYEGLSSWYDGSWKANKQTTKNYVKKMNELKKHINISFSKVKAHSGDFFNEKADFLAKKAINNVKESIKFNSNLITNENIDIYLNLELFNKIVGVLNTEEEKTIIICKGFHLNDRIINKLAKYFWKKDKKMLKDLANIKITFDVKSMILNIEYSQKKIDGKIIKLIQLEGK
;
A
#
# COMPACT_ATOMS: atom_id res chain seq x y z
N MET A 1 5.81 22.56 -40.06
CA MET A 1 5.19 21.37 -39.44
C MET A 1 4.58 21.79 -38.12
N GLY A 2 3.25 21.67 -37.97
CA GLY A 2 2.55 22.04 -36.73
C GLY A 2 2.66 20.93 -35.69
N LYS A 3 2.61 21.30 -34.40
CA LYS A 3 2.55 20.35 -33.28
C LYS A 3 1.09 20.01 -33.00
N PHE A 4 0.81 18.77 -32.62
CA PHE A 4 -0.47 18.33 -32.07
C PHE A 4 -0.40 18.38 -30.55
N TYR A 5 -1.49 18.75 -29.89
CA TYR A 5 -1.58 18.88 -28.44
C TYR A 5 -2.71 17.99 -27.94
N ALA A 6 -2.38 16.90 -27.25
CA ALA A 6 -3.37 16.01 -26.68
C ALA A 6 -3.65 16.41 -25.23
N VAL A 7 -4.92 16.65 -24.90
CA VAL A 7 -5.40 16.95 -23.55
C VAL A 7 -6.08 15.70 -23.00
N ARG A 8 -5.46 15.08 -22.00
CA ARG A 8 -5.97 13.92 -21.28
C ARG A 8 -6.90 14.31 -20.13
N THR A 9 -6.58 15.41 -19.45
CA THR A 9 -7.41 15.97 -18.37
C THR A 9 -7.47 17.48 -18.54
N GLY A 10 -8.68 18.02 -18.64
CA GLY A 10 -8.93 19.45 -18.85
C GLY A 10 -10.42 19.72 -19.03
N ARG A 11 -10.79 20.95 -19.37
CA ARG A 11 -12.18 21.34 -19.67
C ARG A 11 -12.76 20.54 -20.83
N LYS A 12 -11.95 20.27 -21.85
CA LYS A 12 -12.26 19.40 -22.98
C LYS A 12 -11.04 18.54 -23.32
N THR A 13 -11.24 17.23 -23.35
CA THR A 13 -10.21 16.26 -23.75
C THR A 13 -10.19 16.10 -25.27
N GLY A 14 -9.09 15.58 -25.82
CA GLY A 14 -8.91 15.39 -27.26
C GLY A 14 -7.63 16.01 -27.79
N ILE A 15 -7.48 15.97 -29.12
CA ILE A 15 -6.31 16.50 -29.83
C ILE A 15 -6.64 17.88 -30.40
N PHE A 16 -5.74 18.83 -30.17
CA PHE A 16 -5.81 20.20 -30.64
C PHE A 16 -4.61 20.50 -31.53
N GLU A 17 -4.81 21.20 -32.64
CA GLU A 17 -3.75 21.50 -33.61
C GLU A 17 -2.96 22.78 -33.27
N THR A 18 -3.39 23.52 -32.24
CA THR A 18 -2.74 24.76 -31.80
C THR A 18 -2.59 24.81 -30.29
N TRP A 19 -1.51 25.45 -29.82
CA TRP A 19 -1.31 25.69 -28.39
C TRP A 19 -2.45 26.51 -27.80
N HIS A 20 -2.92 27.53 -28.50
CA HIS A 20 -4.00 28.39 -28.01
C HIS A 20 -5.28 27.59 -27.70
N ALA A 21 -5.67 26.67 -28.59
CA ALA A 21 -6.84 25.81 -28.37
C ALA A 21 -6.63 24.82 -27.20
N CYS A 22 -5.43 24.27 -27.04
CA CYS A 22 -5.05 23.42 -25.91
C CYS A 22 -5.05 24.19 -24.58
N GLU A 23 -4.46 25.39 -24.56
CA GLU A 23 -4.30 26.24 -23.38
C GLU A 23 -5.66 26.57 -22.75
N LEU A 24 -6.66 26.89 -23.58
CA LEU A 24 -8.04 27.13 -23.13
C LEU A 24 -8.61 25.94 -22.35
N GLN A 25 -8.19 24.71 -22.65
CA GLN A 25 -8.69 23.52 -21.96
C GLN A 25 -8.00 23.25 -20.63
N VAL A 26 -6.74 23.65 -20.48
CA VAL A 26 -5.90 23.22 -19.35
C VAL A 26 -5.60 24.36 -18.36
N LYS A 27 -5.57 25.60 -18.83
CA LYS A 27 -5.17 26.75 -18.01
C LYS A 27 -6.11 26.96 -16.84
N GLY A 28 -5.57 26.85 -15.63
CA GLY A 28 -6.33 26.98 -14.37
C GLY A 28 -7.28 25.82 -14.09
N TYR A 29 -7.20 24.70 -14.82
CA TYR A 29 -7.96 23.49 -14.52
C TYR A 29 -7.16 22.60 -13.54
N PRO A 30 -7.66 22.33 -12.31
CA PRO A 30 -6.94 21.51 -11.34
C PRO A 30 -6.64 20.10 -11.89
N GLY A 31 -5.37 19.69 -11.85
CA GLY A 31 -4.96 18.37 -12.32
C GLY A 31 -4.98 18.20 -13.84
N SER A 32 -4.90 19.29 -14.62
CA SER A 32 -4.85 19.19 -16.08
C SER A 32 -3.63 18.40 -16.58
N GLN A 33 -3.85 17.50 -17.53
CA GLN A 33 -2.82 16.67 -18.16
C GLN A 33 -2.88 16.87 -19.67
N TYR A 34 -1.77 17.29 -20.27
CA TYR A 34 -1.65 17.47 -21.70
C TYR A 34 -0.21 17.27 -22.17
N LYS A 35 -0.03 16.93 -23.44
CA LYS A 35 1.29 16.73 -24.05
C LYS A 35 1.27 17.12 -25.53
N SER A 36 2.39 17.64 -26.04
CA SER A 36 2.53 17.98 -27.46
C SER A 36 3.31 16.91 -28.22
N PHE A 37 2.88 16.60 -29.44
CA PHE A 37 3.44 15.58 -30.32
C PHE A 37 3.74 16.17 -31.70
N GLN A 38 4.68 15.57 -32.42
CA GLN A 38 4.98 15.94 -33.81
C GLN A 38 4.05 15.23 -34.80
N ASN A 39 3.51 14.09 -34.38
CA ASN A 39 2.61 13.26 -35.17
C ASN A 39 1.24 13.16 -34.50
N ARG A 40 0.17 13.22 -35.29
CA ARG A 40 -1.20 12.99 -34.82
C ARG A 40 -1.38 11.59 -34.25
N LEU A 41 -0.75 10.57 -34.84
CA LEU A 41 -0.84 9.19 -34.35
C LEU A 41 -0.30 9.04 -32.91
N GLU A 42 0.83 9.69 -32.59
CA GLU A 42 1.38 9.67 -31.21
C GLU A 42 0.45 10.41 -30.22
N ALA A 43 -0.25 11.45 -30.68
CA ALA A 43 -1.25 12.17 -29.89
C ALA A 43 -2.52 11.32 -29.68
N GLU A 44 -2.90 10.49 -30.65
CA GLU A 44 -4.01 9.53 -30.54
C GLU A 44 -3.64 8.41 -29.55
N GLU A 45 -2.44 7.82 -29.65
CA GLU A 45 -1.96 6.80 -28.69
C GLU A 45 -1.91 7.32 -27.24
N TYR A 46 -1.55 8.59 -27.04
CA TYR A 46 -1.55 9.21 -25.71
C TYR A 46 -2.96 9.33 -25.11
N LEU A 47 -3.99 9.49 -25.95
CA LEU A 47 -5.39 9.52 -25.53
C LEU A 47 -5.99 8.12 -25.43
N ASP A 48 -5.58 7.17 -26.25
CA ASP A 48 -6.09 5.79 -26.20
C ASP A 48 -5.67 5.06 -24.91
N ASN A 49 -4.52 5.43 -24.34
CA ASN A 49 -4.13 5.01 -22.98
C ASN A 49 -5.03 5.61 -21.86
N SER A 50 -6.05 6.41 -22.20
CA SER A 50 -7.08 6.92 -21.29
C SER A 50 -8.46 6.25 -21.46
N THR A 51 -8.66 5.45 -22.52
CA THR A 51 -9.93 4.75 -22.79
C THR A 51 -9.99 3.34 -22.19
N ILE A 52 -8.96 2.89 -21.47
CA ILE A 52 -9.03 1.70 -20.59
C ILE A 52 -9.59 2.11 -19.22
N GLU A 53 -10.69 2.85 -19.22
CA GLU A 53 -11.65 2.85 -18.13
C GLU A 53 -12.92 2.15 -18.66
N LYS A 54 -13.20 0.95 -18.13
CA LYS A 54 -14.46 0.19 -18.25
C LYS A 54 -14.67 -0.86 -19.35
N THR A 55 -13.66 -1.62 -19.78
CA THR A 55 -13.94 -2.92 -20.43
C THR A 55 -12.91 -3.99 -20.11
N GLU A 56 -12.81 -4.43 -18.86
CA GLU A 56 -12.43 -5.82 -18.55
C GLU A 56 -13.21 -6.31 -17.33
N SER A 57 -13.66 -7.56 -17.41
CA SER A 57 -14.53 -8.24 -16.44
C SER A 57 -13.95 -8.25 -15.01
N PRO A 58 -14.78 -8.14 -13.95
CA PRO A 58 -14.34 -7.84 -12.57
C PRO A 58 -13.55 -8.94 -11.83
N GLY A 59 -13.02 -9.96 -12.51
CA GLY A 59 -12.59 -11.21 -11.86
C GLY A 59 -11.14 -11.67 -12.07
N THR A 60 -10.34 -10.99 -12.89
CA THR A 60 -9.03 -11.55 -13.34
C THR A 60 -7.82 -10.64 -13.18
N ALA A 61 -7.99 -9.32 -13.09
CA ALA A 61 -6.86 -8.39 -13.01
C ALA A 61 -6.15 -8.51 -11.64
N LEU A 62 -4.83 -8.76 -11.68
CA LEU A 62 -4.00 -8.76 -10.48
C LEU A 62 -3.62 -7.31 -10.16
N HIS A 63 -3.96 -6.86 -8.96
CA HIS A 63 -3.55 -5.55 -8.45
C HIS A 63 -2.30 -5.71 -7.60
N ILE A 64 -1.31 -4.84 -7.76
CA ILE A 64 -0.10 -4.85 -6.93
C ILE A 64 0.16 -3.46 -6.41
N TYR A 65 0.13 -3.30 -5.10
CA TYR A 65 0.50 -2.07 -4.42
C TYR A 65 1.99 -2.10 -4.14
N VAL A 66 2.69 -1.02 -4.49
CA VAL A 66 4.13 -0.91 -4.35
C VAL A 66 4.47 0.39 -3.63
N ASP A 67 5.37 0.28 -2.66
CA ASP A 67 5.94 1.44 -1.98
C ASP A 67 7.44 1.22 -1.69
N GLY A 68 8.19 2.30 -1.54
CA GLY A 68 9.61 2.31 -1.23
C GLY A 68 9.92 3.15 0.00
N SER A 69 10.96 2.73 0.72
CA SER A 69 11.42 3.40 1.92
C SER A 69 12.94 3.53 1.92
N TYR A 70 13.43 4.67 2.39
CA TYR A 70 14.84 4.93 2.59
C TYR A 70 15.12 5.56 3.95
N SER A 71 16.13 5.05 4.65
CA SER A 71 16.64 5.63 5.91
C SER A 71 18.05 6.15 5.73
N LYS A 72 18.21 7.48 5.85
CA LYS A 72 19.53 8.13 5.83
C LYS A 72 20.36 7.74 7.04
N ALA A 73 19.73 7.59 8.21
CA ALA A 73 20.40 7.27 9.47
C ALA A 73 20.99 5.85 9.46
N GLN A 74 20.28 4.89 8.86
CA GLN A 74 20.73 3.50 8.76
C GLN A 74 21.47 3.21 7.46
N ASN A 75 21.48 4.17 6.53
CA ASN A 75 21.92 4.02 5.16
C ASN A 75 21.37 2.73 4.53
N ARG A 76 20.03 2.60 4.51
CA ARG A 76 19.30 1.47 3.93
C ARG A 76 18.14 1.90 3.04
N ALA A 77 17.88 1.12 1.99
CA ALA A 77 16.73 1.25 1.11
C ALA A 77 16.00 -0.10 1.01
N GLY A 78 14.68 -0.06 0.85
CA GLY A 78 13.85 -1.28 0.83
C GLY A 78 12.46 -0.97 0.30
N PHE A 79 11.78 -1.99 -0.19
CA PHE A 79 10.47 -1.85 -0.81
C PHE A 79 9.46 -2.85 -0.26
N GLY A 80 8.20 -2.47 -0.36
CA GLY A 80 7.03 -3.27 -0.03
C GLY A 80 6.20 -3.55 -1.27
N CYS A 81 5.72 -4.78 -1.42
CA CYS A 81 4.70 -5.12 -2.42
C CYS A 81 3.54 -5.89 -1.79
N VAL A 82 2.30 -5.57 -2.17
CA VAL A 82 1.10 -6.31 -1.78
C VAL A 82 0.36 -6.72 -3.05
N PHE A 83 0.31 -8.03 -3.31
CA PHE A 83 -0.36 -8.63 -4.46
C PHE A 83 -1.80 -8.94 -4.04
N VAL A 84 -2.78 -8.36 -4.73
CA VAL A 84 -4.20 -8.43 -4.41
C VAL A 84 -4.98 -8.93 -5.62
N LYS A 85 -5.85 -9.90 -5.41
CA LYS A 85 -6.82 -10.37 -6.41
C LYS A 85 -8.16 -10.57 -5.73
N ASN A 86 -9.22 -9.98 -6.28
CA ASN A 86 -10.57 -10.03 -5.70
C ASN A 86 -10.56 -9.60 -4.21
N ASP A 87 -9.94 -8.46 -3.92
CA ASP A 87 -9.75 -7.88 -2.57
C ASP A 87 -9.03 -8.80 -1.55
N THR A 88 -8.43 -9.89 -2.01
CA THR A 88 -7.70 -10.84 -1.18
C THR A 88 -6.20 -10.70 -1.44
N ILE A 89 -5.42 -10.58 -0.36
CA ILE A 89 -3.95 -10.57 -0.45
C ILE A 89 -3.47 -11.97 -0.81
N LEU A 90 -2.84 -12.09 -1.98
CA LEU A 90 -2.19 -13.32 -2.45
C LEU A 90 -0.75 -13.42 -1.93
N LYS A 91 -0.06 -12.28 -1.79
CA LYS A 91 1.35 -12.24 -1.43
C LYS A 91 1.77 -10.88 -0.88
N GLU A 92 2.64 -10.92 0.11
CA GLU A 92 3.33 -9.75 0.68
C GLU A 92 4.83 -9.88 0.46
N VAL A 93 5.50 -8.78 0.15
CA VAL A 93 6.94 -8.71 -0.06
C VAL A 93 7.49 -7.53 0.72
N SER A 94 8.60 -7.77 1.42
CA SER A 94 9.34 -6.77 2.20
C SER A 94 10.81 -7.10 2.05
N LEU A 95 11.50 -6.42 1.15
CA LEU A 95 12.90 -6.73 0.81
C LEU A 95 13.77 -5.48 0.83
N GLU A 96 14.98 -5.62 1.36
CA GLU A 96 16.02 -4.60 1.20
C GLU A 96 16.48 -4.55 -0.25
N THR A 97 16.84 -3.36 -0.71
CA THR A 97 17.42 -3.13 -2.03
C THR A 97 18.70 -2.31 -1.90
N PRO A 98 19.71 -2.54 -2.76
CA PRO A 98 20.91 -1.70 -2.77
C PRO A 98 20.56 -0.22 -2.92
N ILE A 99 21.28 0.63 -2.19
CA ILE A 99 21.16 2.08 -2.36
C ILE A 99 21.84 2.47 -3.66
N ILE A 100 21.07 3.09 -4.54
CA ILE A 100 21.60 3.71 -5.74
C ILE A 100 21.83 5.19 -5.42
N SER A 101 23.01 5.49 -4.87
CA SER A 101 23.36 6.79 -4.29
C SER A 101 23.62 7.89 -5.32
N ASN A 102 23.84 7.54 -6.59
CA ASN A 102 24.37 8.45 -7.61
C ASN A 102 23.46 9.63 -7.99
N ASP A 103 22.20 9.65 -7.55
CA ASP A 103 21.19 10.56 -8.10
C ASP A 103 20.27 11.26 -7.07
N ASN A 104 20.53 11.15 -5.76
CA ASN A 104 19.62 11.65 -4.69
C ASN A 104 18.16 11.18 -4.82
N LEU A 105 17.90 10.09 -5.55
CA LEU A 105 16.57 9.48 -5.76
C LEU A 105 16.36 8.30 -4.84
N TRP A 106 16.69 8.43 -3.56
CA TRP A 106 16.83 7.26 -2.70
C TRP A 106 15.51 6.50 -2.48
N ASN A 107 14.41 7.21 -2.18
CA ASN A 107 13.09 6.58 -2.05
C ASN A 107 12.59 6.04 -3.39
N VAL A 108 12.68 6.86 -4.43
CA VAL A 108 12.25 6.52 -5.79
C VAL A 108 12.99 5.30 -6.34
N SER A 109 14.27 5.12 -6.00
CA SER A 109 15.05 3.94 -6.40
C SER A 109 14.53 2.67 -5.73
N ALA A 110 14.03 2.79 -4.49
CA ALA A 110 13.42 1.67 -3.79
C ALA A 110 12.05 1.32 -4.40
N GLU A 111 11.23 2.31 -4.72
CA GLU A 111 9.96 2.09 -5.43
C GLU A 111 10.17 1.47 -6.82
N ILE A 112 11.17 1.96 -7.58
CA ILE A 112 11.59 1.36 -8.87
C ILE A 112 11.92 -0.13 -8.68
N ALA A 113 12.68 -0.47 -7.64
CA ALA A 113 13.03 -1.87 -7.36
C ALA A 113 11.78 -2.70 -7.05
N GLY A 114 10.83 -2.16 -6.30
CA GLY A 114 9.54 -2.82 -6.01
C GLY A 114 8.70 -3.05 -7.26
N VAL A 115 8.60 -2.07 -8.16
CA VAL A 115 7.87 -2.20 -9.42
C VAL A 115 8.51 -3.27 -10.32
N LEU A 116 9.84 -3.25 -10.45
CA LEU A 116 10.54 -4.26 -11.24
C LEU A 116 10.33 -5.67 -10.67
N TYR A 117 10.45 -5.82 -9.34
CA TYR A 117 10.17 -7.09 -8.68
C TYR A 117 8.75 -7.58 -8.96
N ALA A 118 7.75 -6.70 -8.84
CA ALA A 118 6.36 -7.03 -9.06
C ALA A 118 6.11 -7.57 -10.48
N VAL A 119 6.59 -6.84 -11.49
CA VAL A 119 6.41 -7.21 -12.90
C VAL A 119 7.18 -8.49 -13.24
N GLU A 120 8.43 -8.62 -12.80
CA GLU A 120 9.22 -9.83 -13.02
C GLU A 120 8.56 -11.06 -12.41
N TRP A 121 7.98 -10.92 -11.22
CA TRP A 121 7.21 -11.99 -10.59
C TRP A 121 5.99 -12.37 -11.43
N CYS A 122 5.26 -11.40 -11.97
CA CYS A 122 4.10 -11.65 -12.83
C CYS A 122 4.48 -12.37 -14.11
N VAL A 123 5.55 -11.93 -14.80
CA VAL A 123 6.06 -12.60 -16.00
C VAL A 123 6.48 -14.04 -15.69
N LYS A 124 7.19 -14.26 -14.58
CA LYS A 124 7.59 -15.62 -14.14
C LYS A 124 6.39 -16.52 -13.81
N LYS A 125 5.26 -15.92 -13.41
CA LYS A 125 4.01 -16.63 -13.10
C LYS A 125 3.02 -16.65 -14.26
N GLU A 126 3.45 -16.19 -15.44
CA GLU A 126 2.63 -16.17 -16.65
C GLU A 126 1.29 -15.45 -16.43
N VAL A 127 1.32 -14.39 -15.60
CA VAL A 127 0.15 -13.55 -15.35
C VAL A 127 -0.07 -12.67 -16.60
N PRO A 128 -1.27 -12.66 -17.21
CA PRO A 128 -1.49 -11.98 -18.48
C PRO A 128 -1.58 -10.45 -18.36
N SER A 129 -2.11 -9.96 -17.24
CA SER A 129 -2.27 -8.52 -16.98
C SER A 129 -2.09 -8.17 -15.51
N VAL A 130 -1.54 -6.97 -15.26
CA VAL A 130 -1.31 -6.44 -13.92
C VAL A 130 -1.58 -4.94 -13.86
N THR A 131 -2.13 -4.49 -12.73
CA THR A 131 -2.27 -3.07 -12.39
C THR A 131 -1.41 -2.74 -11.19
N ILE A 132 -0.47 -1.82 -11.36
CA ILE A 132 0.47 -1.39 -10.34
C ILE A 132 -0.04 -0.11 -9.70
N PHE A 133 -0.28 -0.16 -8.40
CA PHE A 133 -0.67 0.95 -7.56
C PHE A 133 0.56 1.51 -6.85
N TYR A 134 0.75 2.83 -6.96
CA TYR A 134 1.96 3.53 -6.49
C TYR A 134 1.65 5.00 -6.19
N ASP A 135 2.55 5.68 -5.48
CA ASP A 135 2.39 7.05 -5.00
C ASP A 135 3.19 8.09 -5.81
N TYR A 136 4.34 7.72 -6.37
CA TYR A 136 5.19 8.62 -7.15
C TYR A 136 4.93 8.59 -8.66
N GLU A 137 4.31 9.65 -9.16
CA GLU A 137 3.92 9.87 -10.57
C GLU A 137 5.05 9.69 -11.61
N GLY A 138 6.31 9.82 -11.20
CA GLY A 138 7.45 9.60 -12.10
C GLY A 138 7.51 8.17 -12.65
N LEU A 139 7.04 7.16 -11.91
CA LEU A 139 7.09 5.75 -12.34
C LEU A 139 6.29 5.51 -13.62
N SER A 140 5.02 5.93 -13.65
CA SER A 140 4.21 5.82 -14.87
C SER A 140 4.68 6.78 -15.96
N SER A 141 5.09 7.99 -15.58
CA SER A 141 5.47 9.03 -16.54
C SER A 141 6.77 8.69 -17.29
N TRP A 142 7.69 7.94 -16.68
CA TRP A 142 8.86 7.40 -17.37
C TRP A 142 8.50 6.22 -18.25
N TYR A 143 7.57 5.38 -17.81
CA TYR A 143 7.11 4.21 -18.56
C TYR A 143 6.34 4.58 -19.84
N ASP A 144 5.44 5.57 -19.76
CA ASP A 144 4.64 6.05 -20.90
C ASP A 144 5.41 7.06 -21.79
N GLY A 145 6.64 7.41 -21.42
CA GLY A 145 7.48 8.35 -22.15
C GLY A 145 7.06 9.82 -22.02
N SER A 146 6.18 10.17 -21.09
CA SER A 146 5.83 11.56 -20.75
C SER A 146 7.00 12.31 -20.15
N TRP A 147 7.85 11.64 -19.38
CA TRP A 147 9.05 12.20 -18.77
C TRP A 147 10.31 11.57 -19.35
N LYS A 148 11.33 12.40 -19.62
CA LYS A 148 12.62 11.93 -20.11
C LYS A 148 13.44 11.32 -18.98
N ALA A 149 13.81 10.04 -19.12
CA ALA A 149 14.73 9.37 -18.21
C ALA A 149 16.17 9.86 -18.45
N ASN A 150 16.62 10.83 -17.64
CA ASN A 150 17.96 11.42 -17.79
C ASN A 150 19.03 10.66 -17.00
N LYS A 151 18.63 10.01 -15.91
CA LYS A 151 19.49 9.34 -14.93
C LYS A 151 19.69 7.87 -15.26
N GLN A 152 20.85 7.30 -14.91
CA GLN A 152 21.17 5.91 -15.25
C GLN A 152 20.13 4.93 -14.67
N THR A 153 19.70 5.16 -13.42
CA THR A 153 18.67 4.37 -12.73
C THR A 153 17.35 4.38 -13.50
N THR A 154 16.88 5.57 -13.89
CA THR A 154 15.62 5.74 -14.63
C THR A 154 15.69 5.15 -16.05
N LYS A 155 16.85 5.24 -16.71
CA LYS A 155 17.06 4.64 -18.05
C LYS A 155 17.03 3.12 -17.99
N ASN A 156 17.71 2.53 -17.00
CA ASN A 156 17.71 1.09 -16.78
C ASN A 156 16.30 0.58 -16.45
N TYR A 157 15.55 1.31 -15.62
CA TYR A 157 14.14 1.02 -15.31
C TYR A 157 13.28 0.97 -16.57
N VAL A 158 13.28 2.04 -17.38
CA VAL A 158 12.49 2.12 -18.62
C VAL A 158 12.88 1.00 -19.60
N LYS A 159 14.18 0.74 -19.77
CA LYS A 159 14.66 -0.36 -20.62
C LYS A 159 14.08 -1.71 -20.18
N LYS A 160 14.17 -2.02 -18.89
CA LYS A 160 13.70 -3.30 -18.35
C LYS A 160 12.18 -3.43 -18.42
N MET A 161 11.44 -2.37 -18.11
CA MET A 161 9.99 -2.35 -18.24
C MET A 161 9.52 -2.53 -19.70
N ASN A 162 10.24 -1.96 -20.68
CA ASN A 162 9.95 -2.16 -22.10
C ASN A 162 10.23 -3.59 -22.57
N GLU A 163 11.23 -4.27 -22.00
CA GLU A 163 11.47 -5.69 -22.24
C GLU A 163 10.33 -6.54 -21.66
N LEU A 164 9.91 -6.26 -20.42
CA LEU A 164 8.85 -7.00 -19.73
C LEU A 164 7.46 -6.78 -20.35
N LYS A 165 7.16 -5.58 -20.85
CA LYS A 165 5.89 -5.25 -21.54
C LYS A 165 5.57 -6.19 -22.71
N LYS A 166 6.58 -6.83 -23.31
CA LYS A 166 6.38 -7.80 -24.40
C LYS A 166 5.71 -9.10 -23.95
N HIS A 167 5.72 -9.38 -22.64
CA HIS A 167 5.26 -10.63 -22.05
C HIS A 167 4.02 -10.48 -21.16
N ILE A 168 3.66 -9.24 -20.79
CA ILE A 168 2.56 -8.95 -19.87
C ILE A 168 1.95 -7.58 -20.17
N ASN A 169 0.63 -7.45 -20.02
CA ASN A 169 -0.03 -6.15 -20.05
C ASN A 169 0.14 -5.44 -18.70
N ILE A 170 0.77 -4.26 -18.69
CA ILE A 170 1.09 -3.51 -17.47
C ILE A 170 0.32 -2.18 -17.48
N SER A 171 -0.45 -1.96 -16.43
CA SER A 171 -1.17 -0.71 -16.19
C SER A 171 -0.73 -0.08 -14.87
N PHE A 172 -0.83 1.24 -14.77
CA PHE A 172 -0.42 2.01 -13.60
C PHE A 172 -1.61 2.81 -13.07
N SER A 173 -1.88 2.71 -11.77
CA SER A 173 -2.91 3.47 -11.07
C SER A 173 -2.28 4.27 -9.94
N LYS A 174 -2.38 5.60 -10.01
CA LYS A 174 -1.82 6.47 -8.97
C LYS A 174 -2.76 6.49 -7.77
N VAL A 175 -2.23 6.15 -6.60
CA VAL A 175 -2.92 6.30 -5.32
C VAL A 175 -2.37 7.48 -4.56
N LYS A 176 -3.24 8.15 -3.79
CA LYS A 176 -2.80 9.22 -2.90
C LYS A 176 -2.13 8.60 -1.69
N ALA A 177 -0.90 9.00 -1.39
CA ALA A 177 -0.24 8.64 -0.14
C ALA A 177 -1.13 9.03 1.06
N HIS A 178 -1.21 8.15 2.06
CA HIS A 178 -1.98 8.36 3.31
C HIS A 178 -3.47 8.67 3.12
N SER A 179 -4.09 8.08 2.09
CA SER A 179 -5.50 8.28 1.78
C SER A 179 -6.47 7.34 2.50
N GLY A 180 -5.98 6.41 3.33
CA GLY A 180 -6.79 5.36 3.96
C GLY A 180 -7.00 4.12 3.10
N ASP A 181 -6.28 3.99 1.97
CA ASP A 181 -6.23 2.74 1.21
C ASP A 181 -5.42 1.70 1.98
N PHE A 182 -6.11 0.67 2.47
CA PHE A 182 -5.54 -0.39 3.29
C PHE A 182 -4.34 -1.09 2.64
N PHE A 183 -4.39 -1.36 1.33
CA PHE A 183 -3.33 -2.09 0.65
C PHE A 183 -2.11 -1.20 0.39
N ASN A 184 -2.34 0.08 0.11
CA ASN A 184 -1.26 1.05 0.01
C ASN A 184 -0.55 1.27 1.36
N GLU A 185 -1.32 1.43 2.45
CA GLU A 185 -0.74 1.55 3.80
C GLU A 185 0.03 0.28 4.21
N LYS A 186 -0.45 -0.88 3.77
CA LYS A 186 0.24 -2.15 3.97
C LYS A 186 1.56 -2.21 3.18
N ALA A 187 1.60 -1.69 1.95
CA ALA A 187 2.84 -1.59 1.16
C ALA A 187 3.86 -0.66 1.82
N ASP A 188 3.44 0.52 2.30
CA ASP A 188 4.27 1.45 3.09
C ASP A 188 4.86 0.78 4.33
N PHE A 189 4.02 0.06 5.09
CA PHE A 189 4.46 -0.69 6.26
C PHE A 189 5.53 -1.74 5.89
N LEU A 190 5.34 -2.49 4.81
CA LEU A 190 6.31 -3.48 4.34
C LEU A 190 7.62 -2.84 3.88
N ALA A 191 7.57 -1.69 3.20
CA ALA A 191 8.75 -0.96 2.78
C ALA A 191 9.57 -0.46 3.98
N LYS A 192 8.90 0.09 5.00
CA LYS A 192 9.52 0.47 6.27
C LYS A 192 10.08 -0.73 7.02
N LYS A 193 9.37 -1.87 7.01
CA LYS A 193 9.81 -3.12 7.62
C LYS A 193 11.08 -3.66 6.95
N ALA A 194 11.23 -3.47 5.65
CA ALA A 194 12.40 -3.92 4.91
C ALA A 194 13.68 -3.23 5.38
N ILE A 195 13.66 -1.90 5.58
CA ILE A 195 14.86 -1.13 5.96
C ILE A 195 15.12 -1.11 7.46
N ASN A 196 14.06 -1.16 8.26
CA ASN A 196 14.20 -1.27 9.69
C ASN A 196 14.61 -2.70 9.96
N ASN A 197 15.91 -2.90 10.06
CA ASN A 197 16.52 -4.13 10.53
C ASN A 197 15.74 -4.59 11.77
N VAL A 198 14.80 -5.52 11.58
CA VAL A 198 14.09 -6.15 12.68
C VAL A 198 15.11 -7.13 13.28
N LYS A 199 16.15 -6.58 13.93
CA LYS A 199 16.83 -7.19 15.07
C LYS A 199 15.92 -7.15 16.30
N GLU A 200 14.67 -6.73 16.17
CA GLU A 200 13.60 -7.50 16.78
C GLU A 200 13.52 -8.82 15.99
N SER A 201 14.31 -9.80 16.43
CA SER A 201 13.74 -11.13 16.47
C SER A 201 12.42 -11.03 17.24
N ILE A 202 11.32 -10.74 16.55
CA ILE A 202 10.11 -11.51 16.74
C ILE A 202 10.46 -12.82 16.02
N LYS A 203 11.40 -13.66 16.48
CA LYS A 203 11.09 -14.61 17.57
C LYS A 203 9.77 -14.25 18.22
N PHE A 204 8.70 -14.48 17.47
CA PHE A 204 7.58 -15.14 18.09
C PHE A 204 8.17 -16.48 18.52
N ASN A 205 8.75 -16.48 19.72
CA ASN A 205 8.91 -17.70 20.44
C ASN A 205 7.46 -18.12 20.69
N SER A 206 6.89 -18.88 19.76
CA SER A 206 5.76 -19.77 20.07
C SER A 206 6.10 -20.64 21.29
N ASN A 207 7.39 -20.75 21.62
CA ASN A 207 7.94 -21.40 22.79
C ASN A 207 7.97 -20.53 24.08
N LEU A 208 7.54 -19.26 24.08
CA LEU A 208 7.47 -18.41 25.30
C LEU A 208 6.04 -18.11 25.76
N ILE A 209 5.02 -18.50 25.00
CA ILE A 209 3.66 -18.53 25.50
C ILE A 209 3.45 -19.89 26.15
N THR A 210 4.09 -20.09 27.30
CA THR A 210 3.56 -21.03 28.28
C THR A 210 2.33 -20.37 28.93
N ASN A 211 1.39 -21.14 29.47
CA ASN A 211 0.20 -20.61 30.16
C ASN A 211 0.51 -19.60 31.29
N GLU A 212 1.78 -19.45 31.67
CA GLU A 212 2.29 -18.57 32.72
C GLU A 212 2.40 -17.08 32.33
N ASN A 213 2.37 -16.74 31.03
CA ASN A 213 2.54 -15.36 30.55
C ASN A 213 1.25 -14.70 30.00
N ILE A 214 0.07 -15.29 30.26
CA ILE A 214 -1.23 -14.72 29.85
C ILE A 214 -1.70 -13.71 30.91
N ASP A 215 -1.89 -12.45 30.52
CA ASP A 215 -2.35 -11.42 31.45
C ASP A 215 -3.87 -11.53 31.72
N ILE A 216 -4.64 -11.92 30.70
CA ILE A 216 -6.10 -11.90 30.74
C ILE A 216 -6.67 -13.06 29.91
N TYR A 217 -7.65 -13.74 30.48
CA TYR A 217 -8.55 -14.64 29.75
C TYR A 217 -9.85 -13.91 29.42
N LEU A 218 -10.20 -13.85 28.14
CA LEU A 218 -11.41 -13.20 27.63
C LEU A 218 -12.37 -14.26 27.10
N ASN A 219 -13.42 -14.52 27.87
CA ASN A 219 -14.53 -15.39 27.47
C ASN A 219 -15.64 -14.58 26.77
N LEU A 220 -16.58 -15.29 26.15
CA LEU A 220 -17.70 -14.68 25.41
C LEU A 220 -18.60 -13.81 26.29
N GLU A 221 -18.81 -14.16 27.56
CA GLU A 221 -19.65 -13.38 28.49
C GLU A 221 -19.03 -12.01 28.78
N LEU A 222 -17.75 -11.99 29.16
CA LEU A 222 -17.00 -10.76 29.40
C LEU A 222 -16.86 -9.94 28.11
N PHE A 223 -16.63 -10.59 26.98
CA PHE A 223 -16.57 -9.93 25.68
C PHE A 223 -17.88 -9.23 25.34
N ASN A 224 -19.01 -9.93 25.42
CA ASN A 224 -20.33 -9.34 25.14
C ASN A 224 -20.64 -8.18 26.09
N LYS A 225 -20.21 -8.27 27.36
CA LYS A 225 -20.32 -7.17 28.33
C LYS A 225 -19.48 -5.94 27.95
N ILE A 226 -18.28 -6.13 27.41
CA ILE A 226 -17.40 -5.02 26.99
C ILE A 226 -17.90 -4.38 25.70
N VAL A 227 -18.33 -5.22 24.75
CA VAL A 227 -18.65 -4.79 23.39
C VAL A 227 -20.07 -4.23 23.28
N GLY A 228 -21.01 -4.80 24.05
CA GLY A 228 -22.44 -4.56 23.93
C GLY A 228 -23.08 -5.42 22.82
N VAL A 229 -24.37 -5.20 22.58
CA VAL A 229 -25.10 -5.86 21.47
C VAL A 229 -24.52 -5.36 20.13
N LEU A 230 -24.17 -6.30 19.26
CA LEU A 230 -23.66 -6.01 17.92
C LEU A 230 -24.83 -5.91 16.94
N ASN A 231 -24.96 -4.78 16.24
CA ASN A 231 -25.81 -4.67 15.05
C ASN A 231 -25.00 -5.21 13.86
N THR A 232 -25.21 -6.49 13.53
CA THR A 232 -24.47 -7.21 12.49
C THR A 232 -24.75 -6.71 11.07
N GLU A 233 -25.78 -5.88 10.86
CA GLU A 233 -26.18 -5.36 9.55
C GLU A 233 -25.43 -4.09 9.13
N GLU A 234 -24.92 -3.30 10.09
CA GLU A 234 -24.26 -2.01 9.81
C GLU A 234 -22.73 -2.08 9.90
N GLU A 235 -22.18 -3.05 10.64
CA GLU A 235 -20.74 -3.16 10.88
C GLU A 235 -20.12 -4.38 10.18
N LYS A 236 -19.33 -4.14 9.12
CA LYS A 236 -18.56 -5.20 8.46
C LYS A 236 -17.64 -5.90 9.48
N THR A 237 -17.98 -7.13 9.83
CA THR A 237 -17.13 -7.97 10.69
C THR A 237 -15.90 -8.39 9.91
N ILE A 238 -14.71 -8.20 10.49
CA ILE A 238 -13.42 -8.44 9.83
C ILE A 238 -12.92 -9.86 10.13
N ILE A 239 -13.17 -10.37 11.34
CA ILE A 239 -12.72 -11.70 11.79
C ILE A 239 -13.81 -12.36 12.62
N ILE A 240 -14.13 -13.63 12.34
CA ILE A 240 -15.00 -14.46 13.18
C ILE A 240 -14.18 -15.67 13.66
N CYS A 241 -14.01 -15.82 14.98
CA CYS A 241 -13.27 -16.93 15.56
C CYS A 241 -13.87 -17.39 16.89
N LYS A 242 -14.21 -18.68 17.03
CA LYS A 242 -14.83 -19.27 18.24
C LYS A 242 -15.96 -18.43 18.88
N GLY A 243 -16.84 -17.87 18.05
CA GLY A 243 -17.95 -17.02 18.49
C GLY A 243 -17.59 -15.56 18.78
N PHE A 244 -16.32 -15.16 18.67
CA PHE A 244 -15.91 -13.76 18.70
C PHE A 244 -16.03 -13.15 17.32
N HIS A 245 -16.76 -12.04 17.22
CA HIS A 245 -16.87 -11.22 16.03
C HIS A 245 -16.02 -9.97 16.23
N LEU A 246 -14.91 -9.85 15.52
CA LEU A 246 -13.96 -8.76 15.68
C LEU A 246 -14.01 -7.83 14.47
N ASN A 247 -14.04 -6.53 14.75
CA ASN A 247 -13.87 -5.45 13.79
C ASN A 247 -13.02 -4.35 14.46
N ASP A 248 -12.63 -3.33 13.70
CA ASP A 248 -11.76 -2.25 14.21
C ASP A 248 -12.35 -1.54 15.44
N ARG A 249 -13.67 -1.34 15.47
CA ARG A 249 -14.37 -0.71 16.59
C ARG A 249 -14.28 -1.56 17.85
N ILE A 250 -14.55 -2.87 17.72
CA ILE A 250 -14.54 -3.86 18.81
C ILE A 250 -13.13 -3.99 19.37
N ILE A 251 -12.14 -4.13 18.50
CA ILE A 251 -10.74 -4.25 18.86
C ILE A 251 -10.26 -3.01 19.64
N ASN A 252 -10.64 -1.81 19.17
CA ASN A 252 -10.35 -0.56 19.88
C ASN A 252 -11.09 -0.44 21.23
N LYS A 253 -12.34 -0.92 21.33
CA LYS A 253 -13.08 -0.96 22.60
C LYS A 253 -12.37 -1.86 23.62
N LEU A 254 -11.93 -3.05 23.20
CA LEU A 254 -11.19 -3.98 24.05
C LEU A 254 -9.90 -3.35 24.59
N ALA A 255 -9.09 -2.74 23.71
CA ALA A 255 -7.86 -2.06 24.12
C ALA A 255 -8.12 -0.96 25.15
N LYS A 256 -9.09 -0.09 24.90
CA LYS A 256 -9.44 1.01 25.82
C LYS A 256 -10.00 0.49 27.14
N TYR A 257 -10.76 -0.60 27.12
CA TYR A 257 -11.27 -1.24 28.32
C TYR A 257 -10.12 -1.74 29.21
N PHE A 258 -9.18 -2.50 28.65
CA PHE A 258 -8.06 -3.03 29.42
C PHE A 258 -7.08 -1.97 29.89
N TRP A 259 -6.88 -0.90 29.10
CA TRP A 259 -6.15 0.29 29.54
C TRP A 259 -6.75 0.92 30.80
N LYS A 260 -8.08 1.13 30.80
CA LYS A 260 -8.80 1.68 31.97
C LYS A 260 -8.79 0.72 33.16
N LYS A 261 -8.89 -0.59 32.90
CA LYS A 261 -8.84 -1.63 33.96
C LYS A 261 -7.53 -1.56 34.74
N ASP A 262 -6.43 -1.17 34.09
CA ASP A 262 -5.12 -0.95 34.73
C ASP A 262 -4.99 0.44 35.38
N LYS A 263 -6.13 1.10 35.65
CA LYS A 263 -6.26 2.43 36.25
C LYS A 263 -5.51 3.54 35.50
N LYS A 264 -5.32 3.40 34.18
CA LYS A 264 -4.67 4.42 33.35
C LYS A 264 -5.68 5.33 32.69
N MET A 265 -5.34 6.62 32.57
CA MET A 265 -6.21 7.60 31.92
C MET A 265 -6.09 7.52 30.40
N LEU A 266 -7.21 7.61 29.68
CA LEU A 266 -7.20 7.57 28.21
C LEU A 266 -6.43 8.73 27.57
N LYS A 267 -6.32 9.87 28.24
CA LYS A 267 -5.60 11.04 27.72
C LYS A 267 -4.10 10.79 27.52
N ASP A 268 -3.54 9.86 28.30
CA ASP A 268 -2.11 9.51 28.31
C ASP A 268 -1.76 8.47 27.24
N LEU A 269 -2.77 7.85 26.62
CA LEU A 269 -2.62 6.90 25.54
C LEU A 269 -2.25 7.63 24.24
N ALA A 270 -1.12 7.25 23.64
CA ALA A 270 -0.62 7.83 22.39
C ALA A 270 -1.02 6.97 21.18
N ASN A 271 -0.65 5.69 21.22
CA ASN A 271 -0.88 4.75 20.14
C ASN A 271 -1.29 3.40 20.69
N ILE A 272 -2.10 2.68 19.92
CA ILE A 272 -2.46 1.29 20.17
C ILE A 272 -2.04 0.50 18.93
N LYS A 273 -1.19 -0.51 19.13
CA LYS A 273 -0.87 -1.50 18.10
C LYS A 273 -1.40 -2.85 18.55
N ILE A 274 -2.16 -3.51 17.68
CA ILE A 274 -2.81 -4.78 18.01
C ILE A 274 -2.39 -5.83 16.99
N THR A 275 -2.08 -7.01 17.50
CA THR A 275 -1.76 -8.18 16.70
C THR A 275 -2.55 -9.36 17.24
N PHE A 276 -3.13 -10.15 16.35
CA PHE A 276 -3.93 -11.31 16.71
C PHE A 276 -3.31 -12.57 16.11
N ASP A 277 -2.86 -13.48 16.98
CA ASP A 277 -2.45 -14.82 16.58
C ASP A 277 -3.67 -15.74 16.61
N VAL A 278 -4.16 -16.07 15.41
CA VAL A 278 -5.34 -16.92 15.22
C VAL A 278 -5.08 -18.36 15.70
N LYS A 279 -3.84 -18.86 15.59
CA LYS A 279 -3.50 -20.25 15.93
C LYS A 279 -3.53 -20.46 17.44
N SER A 280 -2.91 -19.55 18.19
CA SER A 280 -2.91 -19.59 19.66
C SER A 280 -4.15 -18.92 20.27
N MET A 281 -4.95 -18.21 19.46
CA MET A 281 -6.09 -17.40 19.91
C MET A 281 -5.67 -16.28 20.88
N ILE A 282 -4.53 -15.64 20.63
CA ILE A 282 -3.97 -14.60 21.50
C ILE A 282 -4.03 -13.25 20.82
N LEU A 283 -4.71 -12.32 21.46
CA LEU A 283 -4.73 -10.90 21.10
C LEU A 283 -3.66 -10.17 21.92
N ASN A 284 -2.62 -9.72 21.24
CA ASN A 284 -1.55 -8.91 21.82
C ASN A 284 -1.81 -7.43 21.54
N ILE A 285 -1.92 -6.65 22.62
CA ILE A 285 -2.10 -5.20 22.58
C ILE A 285 -0.86 -4.50 23.12
N GLU A 286 -0.14 -3.79 22.24
CA GLU A 286 0.95 -2.89 22.58
C GLU A 286 0.40 -1.45 22.73
N TYR A 287 0.57 -0.85 23.90
CA TYR A 287 0.23 0.54 24.17
C TYR A 287 1.49 1.40 24.21
N SER A 288 1.42 2.58 23.59
CA SER A 288 2.42 3.64 23.76
C SER A 288 1.82 4.81 24.54
N GLN A 289 2.63 5.44 25.40
CA GLN A 289 2.22 6.58 26.22
C GLN A 289 2.83 7.89 25.70
N LYS A 290 2.11 9.01 25.85
CA LYS A 290 2.54 10.31 25.31
C LYS A 290 3.77 10.92 25.99
N LYS A 291 4.11 10.49 27.21
CA LYS A 291 5.12 11.14 28.07
C LYS A 291 6.10 10.16 28.73
N ILE A 292 6.01 8.87 28.41
CA ILE A 292 6.83 7.83 29.02
C ILE A 292 7.39 6.99 27.87
N ASP A 293 8.72 6.89 27.81
CA ASP A 293 9.38 5.96 26.91
C ASP A 293 9.23 4.55 27.46
N GLY A 294 8.44 3.75 26.76
CA GLY A 294 8.12 2.38 27.13
C GLY A 294 6.87 1.90 26.42
N LYS A 295 6.85 0.61 26.07
CA LYS A 295 5.65 -0.06 25.58
C LYS A 295 5.06 -0.91 26.69
N ILE A 296 3.76 -0.78 26.89
CA ILE A 296 3.01 -1.71 27.75
C ILE A 296 2.45 -2.78 26.83
N ILE A 297 2.78 -4.03 27.09
CA ILE A 297 2.29 -5.17 26.32
C ILE A 297 1.19 -5.85 27.14
N LYS A 298 0.13 -6.28 26.47
CA LYS A 298 -0.93 -7.07 27.11
C LYS A 298 -1.36 -8.23 26.25
N LEU A 299 -1.24 -9.43 26.79
CA LEU A 299 -1.59 -10.68 26.11
C LEU A 299 -2.95 -11.17 26.61
N ILE A 300 -3.91 -11.24 25.69
CA ILE A 300 -5.28 -11.62 25.98
C ILE A 300 -5.58 -12.93 25.26
N GLN A 301 -5.80 -14.00 26.01
CA GLN A 301 -6.24 -15.27 25.48
C GLN A 301 -7.75 -15.24 25.23
N LEU A 302 -8.17 -15.51 23.99
CA LEU A 302 -9.58 -15.66 23.65
C LEU A 302 -10.02 -17.11 23.90
N GLU A 303 -10.92 -17.28 24.85
CA GLU A 303 -11.50 -18.58 25.21
C GLU A 303 -12.95 -18.64 24.72
N GLY A 304 -13.09 -19.04 23.46
CA GLY A 304 -14.40 -19.34 22.89
C GLY A 304 -14.70 -20.82 23.06
N LYS A 305 -15.99 -21.15 23.17
CA LYS A 305 -16.49 -22.52 23.17
C LYS A 305 -16.35 -23.16 21.78
#